data_AF-A0A484I769-F1
#
_entry.id   AF-A0A484I769-F1
#
_cell.length_a   1.000
_cell.length_b   1.000
_cell.length_c   1.000
_cell.angle_alpha   90.00
_cell.angle_beta   90.00
_cell.angle_gamma   90.00
#
_symmetry.space_group_name_H-M   'P 1'
#
loop_
_entity.id
_entity.type
_entity.pdbx_description
1 polymer ?
#
loop_
_entity_poly.entity_id
_entity_poly.type
_entity_poly.pdbx_seq_one_letter_code
_entity_poly.pdbx_strand_id
1 'polypeptide(L)'
;MVVTISSQGLLYASGPNFPLTVFAGGNHGGDGDGNRYAGPINNADSSERVIYCTFNENFKAPKCEGTSRSDIMIGTIQEDFIEGKGSDDAIQGRAANDDIFGGKGNDDIQGGLGSDNIYGEDGDDLLYGGPDGDFIVGGKGNDELYGGPGEDILEGGPGSNYFDCGDDYDIIIDFDPSKDIASNNCEDIRTDL
;
A
#
# COMPACT_ATOMS: atom_id res chain seq x y z
N MET A 1 -0.80 -27.04 -5.49
CA MET A 1 -1.63 -25.94 -5.97
C MET A 1 -1.76 -26.08 -7.47
N VAL A 2 -2.96 -26.35 -7.97
CA VAL A 2 -3.21 -26.37 -9.42
C VAL A 2 -4.03 -25.14 -9.74
N VAL A 3 -3.52 -24.29 -10.63
CA VAL A 3 -4.23 -23.12 -11.15
C VAL A 3 -4.73 -23.48 -12.55
N THR A 4 -6.03 -23.40 -12.75
CA THR A 4 -6.68 -23.69 -14.04
C THR A 4 -7.56 -22.52 -14.43
N ILE A 5 -7.50 -22.15 -15.72
CA ILE A 5 -8.35 -21.11 -16.32
C ILE A 5 -9.42 -21.81 -17.16
N SER A 6 -10.70 -21.50 -16.93
CA SER A 6 -11.78 -22.04 -17.77
C SER A 6 -11.82 -21.35 -19.14
N SER A 7 -12.53 -21.96 -20.09
CA SER A 7 -12.82 -21.35 -21.41
C SER A 7 -13.61 -20.04 -21.33
N GLN A 8 -14.08 -19.64 -20.14
CA GLN A 8 -14.77 -18.39 -19.86
C GLN A 8 -13.92 -17.41 -19.02
N GLY A 9 -12.62 -17.68 -18.83
CA GLY A 9 -11.69 -16.78 -18.12
C GLY A 9 -11.76 -16.85 -16.59
N LEU A 10 -12.42 -17.88 -16.04
CA LEU A 10 -12.51 -18.07 -14.58
C LEU A 10 -11.26 -18.79 -14.09
N LEU A 11 -10.57 -18.22 -13.11
CA LEU A 11 -9.45 -18.85 -12.41
C LEU A 11 -10.00 -19.79 -11.31
N TYR A 12 -9.38 -20.95 -11.14
CA TYR A 12 -9.65 -21.86 -10.03
C TYR A 12 -8.34 -22.26 -9.37
N ALA A 13 -8.25 -22.11 -8.05
CA ALA A 13 -7.21 -22.71 -7.23
C ALA A 13 -7.83 -23.82 -6.37
N SER A 14 -7.24 -25.02 -6.37
CA SER A 14 -7.63 -26.09 -5.46
C SER A 14 -6.43 -26.77 -4.80
N GLY A 15 -6.60 -27.14 -3.53
CA GLY A 15 -5.62 -27.85 -2.71
C GLY A 15 -6.26 -28.37 -1.42
N PRO A 16 -5.67 -29.39 -0.76
CA PRO A 16 -6.30 -30.11 0.34
C PRO A 16 -6.60 -29.26 1.59
N ASN A 17 -6.05 -28.04 1.69
CA ASN A 17 -6.22 -27.13 2.83
C ASN A 17 -6.77 -25.74 2.44
N PHE A 18 -7.31 -25.56 1.24
CA PHE A 18 -7.96 -24.30 0.82
C PHE A 18 -9.37 -24.59 0.31
N PRO A 19 -10.43 -23.91 0.79
CA PRO A 19 -11.75 -24.02 0.21
C PRO A 19 -11.72 -23.53 -1.25
N LEU A 20 -12.61 -24.07 -2.10
CA LEU A 20 -12.73 -23.65 -3.50
C LEU A 20 -12.99 -22.14 -3.58
N THR A 21 -12.03 -21.38 -4.08
CA THR A 21 -12.25 -19.97 -4.45
C THR A 21 -12.68 -19.91 -5.90
N VAL A 22 -13.93 -19.52 -6.13
CA VAL A 22 -14.47 -19.25 -7.46
C VAL A 22 -14.19 -17.79 -7.78
N PHE A 23 -13.31 -17.51 -8.74
CA PHE A 23 -13.29 -16.19 -9.37
C PHE A 23 -14.48 -16.13 -10.32
N ALA A 24 -15.67 -15.78 -9.83
CA ALA A 24 -16.83 -15.59 -10.69
C ALA A 24 -16.67 -14.28 -11.46
N GLY A 25 -16.59 -14.35 -12.79
CA GLY A 25 -16.84 -13.23 -13.70
C GLY A 25 -18.32 -12.82 -13.68
N GLY A 26 -18.87 -12.57 -12.50
CA GLY A 26 -20.17 -11.94 -12.31
C GLY A 26 -20.01 -10.43 -12.46
N ASN A 27 -21.05 -9.77 -12.96
CA ASN A 27 -21.14 -8.32 -13.07
C ASN A 27 -20.80 -7.64 -11.73
N HIS A 28 -19.55 -7.30 -11.53
CA HIS A 28 -19.13 -6.41 -10.46
C HIS A 28 -19.61 -5.02 -10.88
N GLY A 29 -20.52 -4.46 -10.09
CA GLY A 29 -20.88 -3.05 -10.23
C GLY A 29 -19.65 -2.23 -9.88
N GLY A 30 -18.84 -1.91 -10.89
CA GLY A 30 -17.93 -0.77 -10.79
C GLY A 30 -18.78 0.47 -10.63
N ASP A 31 -18.49 1.27 -9.62
CA ASP A 31 -19.03 2.60 -9.36
C ASP A 31 -18.51 3.67 -10.34
N GLY A 32 -17.73 3.24 -11.34
CA GLY A 32 -17.24 4.08 -12.43
C GLY A 32 -15.82 4.59 -12.24
N ASP A 33 -15.15 4.17 -11.16
CA ASP A 33 -13.77 4.48 -10.80
C ASP A 33 -12.73 3.51 -11.42
N GLY A 34 -13.15 2.30 -11.82
CA GLY A 34 -12.26 1.27 -12.34
C GLY A 34 -11.93 0.16 -11.34
N ASN A 35 -12.61 0.07 -10.19
CA ASN A 35 -12.37 -0.95 -9.19
C ASN A 35 -13.18 -2.25 -9.38
N ARG A 36 -12.63 -3.37 -8.89
CA ARG A 36 -13.40 -4.60 -8.63
C ARG A 36 -13.40 -4.92 -7.14
N TYR A 37 -14.60 -4.83 -6.55
CA TYR A 37 -14.84 -5.24 -5.16
C TYR A 37 -15.09 -6.74 -5.06
N ALA A 38 -14.31 -7.44 -4.24
CA ALA A 38 -14.69 -8.77 -3.78
C ALA A 38 -15.65 -8.61 -2.58
N GLY A 39 -16.96 -8.75 -2.84
CA GLY A 39 -17.95 -8.75 -1.78
C GLY A 39 -17.81 -9.98 -0.86
N PRO A 40 -18.29 -9.91 0.40
CA PRO A 40 -18.24 -11.04 1.32
C PRO A 40 -19.02 -12.22 0.74
N ILE A 41 -18.35 -13.37 0.63
CA ILE A 41 -18.92 -14.66 0.23
C ILE A 41 -19.80 -15.13 1.39
N ASN A 42 -21.00 -14.55 1.51
CA ASN A 42 -22.12 -15.04 2.33
C ASN A 42 -21.75 -15.51 3.75
N ASN A 43 -21.33 -14.57 4.61
CA ASN A 43 -21.65 -14.61 6.03
C ASN A 43 -21.46 -13.22 6.64
N ALA A 44 -22.30 -12.88 7.61
CA ALA A 44 -22.37 -11.58 8.25
C ALA A 44 -21.14 -11.28 9.13
N ASP A 45 -20.03 -10.92 8.50
CA ASP A 45 -19.13 -9.91 9.02
C ASP A 45 -18.92 -8.87 7.91
N SER A 46 -19.35 -7.65 8.17
CA SER A 46 -19.44 -6.54 7.21
C SER A 46 -18.39 -5.46 7.52
N SER A 47 -17.22 -5.89 7.95
CA SER A 47 -16.12 -5.04 8.41
C SER A 47 -15.06 -4.79 7.34
N GLU A 48 -14.65 -5.80 6.57
CA GLU A 48 -13.53 -5.70 5.62
C GLU A 48 -14.02 -5.76 4.16
N ARG A 49 -13.75 -4.70 3.37
CA ARG A 49 -13.95 -4.70 1.91
C ARG A 49 -12.59 -4.87 1.25
N VAL A 50 -12.47 -5.91 0.42
CA VAL A 50 -11.26 -6.08 -0.40
C VAL A 50 -11.47 -5.44 -1.77
N ILE A 51 -10.62 -4.47 -2.10
CA ILE A 51 -10.58 -3.71 -3.35
C ILE A 51 -9.36 -4.17 -4.13
N TYR A 52 -9.57 -4.60 -5.38
CA TYR A 52 -8.49 -4.93 -6.29
C TYR A 52 -8.36 -3.83 -7.33
N CYS A 53 -7.16 -3.29 -7.48
CA CYS A 53 -6.83 -2.31 -8.51
C CYS A 53 -6.98 -2.97 -9.88
N THR A 54 -7.61 -2.25 -10.82
CA THR A 54 -7.79 -2.80 -12.17
C THR A 54 -7.47 -1.79 -13.25
N PHE A 55 -7.06 -2.33 -14.39
CA PHE A 55 -6.69 -1.54 -15.54
C PHE A 55 -7.93 -0.84 -16.11
N ASN A 56 -7.88 0.49 -16.16
CA ASN A 56 -8.88 1.31 -16.82
C ASN A 56 -8.25 1.88 -18.09
N GLU A 57 -8.80 1.60 -19.27
CA GLU A 57 -8.22 2.07 -20.54
C GLU A 57 -8.07 3.60 -20.65
N ASN A 58 -8.74 4.36 -19.77
CA ASN A 58 -8.61 5.81 -19.68
C ASN A 58 -7.44 6.27 -18.79
N PHE A 59 -6.94 5.41 -17.91
CA PHE A 59 -5.77 5.64 -17.07
C PHE A 59 -4.62 4.78 -17.62
N LYS A 60 -3.44 5.37 -17.76
CA LYS A 60 -2.29 4.66 -18.36
C LYS A 60 -1.75 3.53 -17.44
N ALA A 61 -2.26 3.45 -16.22
CA ALA A 61 -1.93 2.55 -15.12
C ALA A 61 -3.24 2.02 -14.47
N PRO A 62 -3.25 0.85 -13.81
CA PRO A 62 -4.38 0.43 -13.00
C PRO A 62 -4.60 1.41 -11.85
N LYS A 63 -5.88 1.61 -11.50
CA LYS A 63 -6.29 2.52 -10.43
C LYS A 63 -7.16 1.78 -9.42
N CYS A 64 -7.00 2.13 -8.16
CA CYS A 64 -7.96 1.82 -7.12
C CYS A 64 -8.18 2.96 -6.15
N GLU A 65 -9.45 3.15 -5.82
CA GLU A 65 -9.90 4.08 -4.81
C GLU A 65 -10.65 3.35 -3.70
N GLY A 66 -10.31 3.66 -2.44
CA GLY A 66 -11.02 3.29 -1.25
C GLY A 66 -12.23 4.18 -0.97
N THR A 67 -12.75 4.04 0.23
CA THR A 67 -13.99 4.63 0.70
C THR A 67 -13.75 5.50 1.93
N SER A 68 -14.80 5.86 2.67
CA SER A 68 -14.64 6.58 3.94
C SER A 68 -14.57 5.65 5.15
N ARG A 69 -14.23 4.38 4.92
CA ARG A 69 -14.20 3.30 5.90
C ARG A 69 -12.95 2.50 5.62
N SER A 70 -12.48 1.78 6.63
CA SER A 70 -11.38 0.84 6.49
C SER A 70 -11.61 -0.15 5.35
N ASP A 71 -10.66 -0.16 4.44
CA ASP A 71 -10.61 -0.98 3.24
C ASP A 71 -9.30 -1.80 3.22
N ILE A 72 -9.35 -2.94 2.54
CA ILE A 72 -8.16 -3.73 2.21
C ILE A 72 -7.94 -3.57 0.72
N MET A 73 -6.82 -2.99 0.32
CA MET A 73 -6.55 -2.66 -1.07
C MET A 73 -5.33 -3.43 -1.59
N ILE A 74 -5.48 -4.01 -2.78
CA ILE A 74 -4.47 -4.87 -3.37
C ILE A 74 -4.22 -4.43 -4.82
N GLY A 75 -3.01 -3.94 -5.04
CA GLY A 75 -2.41 -3.63 -6.32
C GLY A 75 -2.20 -4.86 -7.21
N THR A 76 -1.59 -4.59 -8.34
CA THR A 76 -1.36 -5.53 -9.43
C THR A 76 0.10 -5.99 -9.45
N ILE A 77 0.72 -5.97 -10.60
CA ILE A 77 2.16 -6.25 -10.80
C ILE A 77 2.76 -5.22 -11.76
N GLN A 78 2.03 -4.13 -11.97
CA GLN A 78 2.27 -3.03 -12.87
C GLN A 78 2.12 -1.77 -12.03
N GLU A 79 2.71 -0.66 -12.47
CA GLU A 79 2.60 0.64 -11.82
C GLU A 79 1.13 0.95 -11.51
N ASP A 80 0.76 1.01 -10.24
CA ASP A 80 -0.58 1.24 -9.75
C ASP A 80 -0.72 2.65 -9.16
N PHE A 81 -1.95 3.17 -9.19
CA PHE A 81 -2.32 4.37 -8.46
C PHE A 81 -3.40 4.03 -7.44
N ILE A 82 -3.08 4.16 -6.15
CA ILE A 82 -3.89 3.65 -5.05
C ILE A 82 -4.25 4.78 -4.08
N GLU A 83 -5.53 5.01 -3.80
CA GLU A 83 -6.01 6.03 -2.85
C GLU A 83 -6.92 5.41 -1.79
N GLY A 84 -6.54 5.34 -0.50
CA GLY A 84 -7.38 4.76 0.58
C GLY A 84 -8.52 5.66 1.02
N LYS A 85 -8.25 6.97 1.06
CA LYS A 85 -9.15 8.09 1.37
C LYS A 85 -9.46 8.26 2.85
N GLY A 86 -10.00 7.29 3.57
CA GLY A 86 -10.16 7.53 5.00
C GLY A 86 -10.72 6.43 5.85
N SER A 87 -10.45 6.57 7.16
CA SER A 87 -10.38 5.48 8.12
C SER A 87 -9.16 4.60 7.87
N ASP A 88 -8.79 3.81 8.88
CA ASP A 88 -7.61 2.95 8.87
C ASP A 88 -7.66 1.90 7.74
N ASP A 89 -6.79 2.02 6.74
CA ASP A 89 -6.72 1.16 5.55
C ASP A 89 -5.52 0.20 5.59
N ALA A 90 -5.63 -0.93 4.89
CA ALA A 90 -4.52 -1.86 4.67
C ALA A 90 -4.22 -1.99 3.17
N ILE A 91 -3.04 -1.57 2.74
CA ILE A 91 -2.72 -1.35 1.32
C ILE A 91 -1.47 -2.14 0.92
N GLN A 92 -1.55 -2.82 -0.23
CA GLN A 92 -0.41 -3.53 -0.84
C GLN A 92 -0.25 -3.13 -2.31
N GLY A 93 0.80 -2.41 -2.69
CA GLY A 93 1.12 -2.07 -4.09
C GLY A 93 1.57 -3.28 -4.90
N ARG A 94 2.45 -4.09 -4.28
CA ARG A 94 3.01 -5.37 -4.72
C ARG A 94 4.24 -5.25 -5.61
N ALA A 95 4.12 -4.81 -6.85
CA ALA A 95 5.26 -4.83 -7.76
C ALA A 95 5.13 -3.78 -8.86
N ALA A 96 6.30 -3.33 -9.34
CA ALA A 96 6.49 -2.13 -10.15
C ALA A 96 6.40 -0.86 -9.29
N ASN A 97 6.52 0.29 -9.93
CA ASN A 97 6.60 1.58 -9.23
C ASN A 97 5.19 2.12 -9.00
N ASP A 98 4.75 2.10 -7.76
CA ASP A 98 3.39 2.44 -7.37
C ASP A 98 3.31 3.85 -6.75
N ASP A 99 2.20 4.54 -7.00
CA ASP A 99 1.83 5.77 -6.30
C ASP A 99 0.71 5.43 -5.29
N ILE A 100 1.03 5.47 -3.99
CA ILE A 100 0.13 5.01 -2.92
C ILE A 100 -0.15 6.13 -1.92
N PHE A 101 -1.44 6.38 -1.67
CA PHE A 101 -1.95 7.38 -0.73
C PHE A 101 -2.85 6.70 0.30
N GLY A 102 -2.49 6.75 1.58
CA GLY A 102 -3.27 6.21 2.70
C GLY A 102 -4.56 6.99 2.90
N GLY A 103 -4.44 8.26 3.28
CA GLY A 103 -5.57 9.16 3.36
C GLY A 103 -5.79 9.71 4.76
N LYS A 104 -6.76 9.14 5.48
CA LYS A 104 -7.05 9.56 6.85
C LYS A 104 -7.16 8.34 7.70
N GLY A 105 -6.83 8.46 8.98
CA GLY A 105 -6.81 7.30 9.85
C GLY A 105 -5.45 6.66 9.82
N ASN A 106 -5.29 5.59 10.58
CA ASN A 106 -3.99 4.98 10.78
C ASN A 106 -3.81 3.85 9.78
N ASP A 107 -3.02 4.09 8.74
CA ASP A 107 -2.92 3.21 7.58
C ASP A 107 -1.73 2.26 7.69
N ASP A 108 -1.89 1.01 7.21
CA ASP A 108 -0.82 0.02 7.06
C ASP A 108 -0.53 -0.17 5.57
N ILE A 109 0.59 0.39 5.11
CA ILE A 109 0.92 0.49 3.69
C ILE A 109 2.21 -0.25 3.38
N GLN A 110 2.14 -1.13 2.38
CA GLN A 110 3.29 -1.81 1.81
C GLN A 110 3.41 -1.48 0.32
N GLY A 111 4.50 -0.83 -0.09
CA GLY A 111 4.85 -0.54 -1.48
C GLY A 111 5.02 -1.83 -2.27
N GLY A 112 6.06 -2.59 -1.96
CA GLY A 112 6.28 -3.91 -2.57
C GLY A 112 7.63 -4.00 -3.21
N LEU A 113 7.69 -4.34 -4.50
CA LEU A 113 8.92 -4.38 -5.30
C LEU A 113 8.89 -3.22 -6.30
N GLY A 114 9.96 -2.44 -6.41
CA GLY A 114 9.99 -1.32 -7.34
C GLY A 114 10.28 -0.03 -6.57
N SER A 115 10.41 1.07 -7.31
CA SER A 115 10.59 2.38 -6.67
C SER A 115 9.23 3.03 -6.47
N ASP A 116 8.72 2.96 -5.25
CA ASP A 116 7.38 3.37 -4.87
C ASP A 116 7.36 4.79 -4.30
N ASN A 117 6.25 5.51 -4.52
CA ASN A 117 5.93 6.75 -3.81
C ASN A 117 4.79 6.47 -2.82
N ILE A 118 5.09 6.56 -1.53
CA ILE A 118 4.15 6.24 -0.45
C ILE A 118 3.87 7.48 0.39
N TYR A 119 2.59 7.78 0.59
CA TYR A 119 2.11 8.90 1.39
C TYR A 119 1.08 8.39 2.42
N GLY A 120 1.40 8.45 3.72
CA GLY A 120 0.46 8.11 4.80
C GLY A 120 -0.70 9.12 4.93
N GLU A 121 -0.35 10.40 4.86
CA GLU A 121 -1.25 11.57 4.98
C GLU A 121 -1.68 11.91 6.42
N ASP A 122 -2.93 11.70 6.84
CA ASP A 122 -3.42 12.09 8.17
C ASP A 122 -3.62 10.85 9.06
N GLY A 123 -2.75 10.55 10.00
CA GLY A 123 -2.83 9.31 10.77
C GLY A 123 -1.58 9.04 11.56
N ASP A 124 -1.63 8.11 12.52
CA ASP A 124 -0.40 7.45 12.97
C ASP A 124 -0.19 6.25 12.04
N ASP A 125 0.64 6.41 11.00
CA ASP A 125 0.74 5.47 9.90
C ASP A 125 1.92 4.50 10.02
N LEU A 126 1.79 3.33 9.40
CA LEU A 126 2.82 2.30 9.30
C LEU A 126 3.16 2.07 7.83
N LEU A 127 4.35 2.52 7.41
CA LEU A 127 4.73 2.61 6.01
C LEU A 127 5.98 1.77 5.72
N TYR A 128 5.85 0.82 4.80
CA TYR A 128 6.95 -0.02 4.32
C TYR A 128 7.16 0.22 2.82
N GLY A 129 8.36 0.69 2.43
CA GLY A 129 8.77 0.80 1.04
C GLY A 129 8.91 -0.58 0.41
N GLY A 130 9.93 -1.31 0.86
CA GLY A 130 10.24 -2.63 0.34
C GLY A 130 11.65 -2.64 -0.24
N PRO A 131 11.95 -3.52 -1.21
CA PRO A 131 13.18 -3.46 -1.96
C PRO A 131 13.13 -2.41 -3.07
N ASP A 132 14.32 -1.94 -3.45
CA ASP A 132 14.57 -0.85 -4.40
C ASP A 132 14.37 0.53 -3.74
N GLY A 133 14.76 1.61 -4.42
CA GLY A 133 14.79 2.95 -3.80
C GLY A 133 13.41 3.60 -3.80
N ASP A 134 12.89 3.86 -2.61
CA ASP A 134 11.54 4.35 -2.35
C ASP A 134 11.50 5.80 -1.86
N PHE A 135 10.35 6.45 -2.05
CA PHE A 135 10.05 7.76 -1.49
C PHE A 135 8.86 7.66 -0.54
N ILE A 136 9.10 7.83 0.77
CA ILE A 136 8.09 7.60 1.81
C ILE A 136 7.85 8.88 2.60
N VAL A 137 6.59 9.29 2.70
CA VAL A 137 6.14 10.44 3.49
C VAL A 137 5.09 9.98 4.50
N GLY A 138 5.38 10.13 5.79
CA GLY A 138 4.45 9.85 6.89
C GLY A 138 3.25 10.80 6.83
N GLY A 139 3.49 12.06 7.18
CA GLY A 139 2.48 13.10 7.11
C GLY A 139 2.17 13.64 8.50
N LYS A 140 0.88 13.74 8.86
CA LYS A 140 0.47 14.20 10.17
C LYS A 140 0.17 13.03 11.10
N GLY A 141 0.99 12.87 12.13
CA GLY A 141 0.75 11.96 13.23
C GLY A 141 2.08 11.45 13.74
N ASN A 142 2.11 10.30 14.40
CA ASN A 142 3.35 9.66 14.81
C ASN A 142 3.53 8.43 13.92
N ASP A 143 4.36 8.60 12.90
CA ASP A 143 4.47 7.62 11.82
C ASP A 143 5.66 6.70 12.05
N GLU A 144 5.53 5.46 11.62
CA GLU A 144 6.63 4.50 11.53
C GLU A 144 6.96 4.23 10.07
N LEU A 145 8.14 4.68 9.63
CA LEU A 145 8.62 4.58 8.26
C LEU A 145 9.75 3.58 8.18
N TYR A 146 9.59 2.59 7.31
CA TYR A 146 10.56 1.54 7.03
C TYR A 146 10.92 1.61 5.53
N GLY A 147 12.14 2.05 5.22
CA GLY A 147 12.63 2.11 3.84
C GLY A 147 12.77 0.70 3.26
N GLY A 148 13.75 -0.04 3.78
CA GLY A 148 14.01 -1.41 3.38
C GLY A 148 15.37 -1.51 2.71
N PRO A 149 15.60 -2.51 1.83
CA PRO A 149 16.81 -2.55 1.00
C PRO A 149 16.67 -1.62 -0.20
N GLY A 150 17.51 -0.61 -0.33
CA GLY A 150 17.34 0.44 -1.33
C GLY A 150 18.09 1.69 -0.93
N GLU A 151 18.24 2.67 -1.82
CA GLU A 151 18.60 4.01 -1.34
C GLU A 151 17.29 4.79 -1.23
N ASP A 152 16.77 4.90 -0.01
CA ASP A 152 15.44 5.44 0.25
C ASP A 152 15.47 6.90 0.68
N ILE A 153 14.35 7.57 0.48
CA ILE A 153 14.14 8.95 0.92
C ILE A 153 12.90 9.00 1.80
N LEU A 154 13.08 9.39 3.07
CA LEU A 154 12.06 9.38 4.09
C LEU A 154 11.76 10.80 4.61
N GLU A 155 10.48 11.12 4.76
CA GLU A 155 9.99 12.35 5.40
C GLU A 155 8.92 11.99 6.43
N GLY A 156 9.16 12.25 7.71
CA GLY A 156 8.19 11.89 8.75
C GLY A 156 7.04 12.88 8.83
N GLY A 157 7.32 14.17 8.67
CA GLY A 157 6.35 15.24 8.87
C GLY A 157 6.13 15.58 10.34
N PRO A 158 5.11 16.40 10.67
CA PRO A 158 4.83 16.78 12.05
C PRO A 158 4.42 15.58 12.91
N GLY A 159 5.26 15.23 13.88
CA GLY A 159 5.05 14.02 14.67
C GLY A 159 6.14 13.76 15.67
N SER A 160 6.03 12.64 16.39
CA SER A 160 7.22 11.94 16.89
C SER A 160 7.35 10.66 16.08
N ASN A 161 8.23 10.69 15.08
CA ASN A 161 8.28 9.64 14.06
C ASN A 161 9.41 8.65 14.35
N TYR A 162 9.22 7.42 13.86
CA TYR A 162 10.24 6.39 13.86
C TYR A 162 10.67 6.09 12.43
N PHE A 163 11.98 6.02 12.22
CA PHE A 163 12.59 5.70 10.93
C PHE A 163 13.48 4.45 11.07
N ASP A 164 13.23 3.45 10.24
CA ASP A 164 14.12 2.32 10.01
C ASP A 164 14.59 2.37 8.56
N CYS A 165 15.84 2.78 8.36
CA CYS A 165 16.43 2.97 7.04
C CYS A 165 17.14 1.72 6.50
N GLY A 166 16.90 0.54 7.09
CA GLY A 166 17.46 -0.70 6.56
C GLY A 166 19.00 -0.74 6.49
N ASP A 167 19.52 -1.52 5.54
CA ASP A 167 20.95 -1.84 5.48
C ASP A 167 21.78 -0.86 4.64
N ASP A 168 21.13 -0.05 3.81
CA ASP A 168 21.73 0.77 2.76
C ASP A 168 21.81 2.26 3.19
N TYR A 169 22.07 3.16 2.24
CA TYR A 169 22.27 4.60 2.51
C TYR A 169 20.99 5.38 2.22
N ASP A 170 20.21 5.63 3.26
CA ASP A 170 18.97 6.39 3.14
C ASP A 170 19.11 7.81 3.66
N ILE A 171 18.18 8.65 3.20
CA ILE A 171 18.10 10.06 3.51
C ILE A 171 16.83 10.35 4.29
N ILE A 172 16.95 10.98 5.46
CA ILE A 172 15.81 11.62 6.14
C ILE A 172 15.82 13.12 5.85
N ILE A 173 14.71 13.64 5.32
CA ILE A 173 14.60 15.05 4.87
C ILE A 173 14.34 16.00 6.05
N ASP A 174 13.62 15.55 7.07
CA ASP A 174 13.03 16.45 8.08
C ASP A 174 13.29 16.15 9.55
N PHE A 175 14.21 15.22 9.85
CA PHE A 175 14.53 14.75 11.19
C PHE A 175 14.57 15.86 12.26
N ASP A 176 13.74 15.72 13.28
CA ASP A 176 13.73 16.53 14.50
C ASP A 176 14.29 15.71 15.67
N PRO A 177 15.55 15.93 16.10
CA PRO A 177 16.18 15.14 17.16
C PRO A 177 15.53 15.33 18.54
N SER A 178 14.56 16.25 18.68
CA SER A 178 13.79 16.41 19.92
C SER A 178 12.55 15.52 20.01
N LYS A 179 12.14 14.89 18.89
CA LYS A 179 10.93 14.07 18.79
C LYS A 179 11.16 12.73 18.10
N ASP A 180 11.96 12.74 17.04
CA ASP A 180 12.12 11.60 16.14
C ASP A 180 13.19 10.63 16.61
N ILE A 181 13.05 9.38 16.16
CA ILE A 181 13.99 8.30 16.41
C ILE A 181 14.33 7.66 15.06
N ALA A 182 15.61 7.53 14.77
CA ALA A 182 16.11 6.85 13.58
C ALA A 182 16.97 5.64 13.97
N SER A 183 16.92 4.59 13.16
CA SER A 183 17.67 3.35 13.32
C SER A 183 18.20 2.86 11.97
N ASN A 184 19.23 2.00 12.02
CA ASN A 184 19.83 1.32 10.86
C ASN A 184 20.27 2.24 9.71
N ASN A 185 21.53 2.72 9.74
CA ASN A 185 22.19 3.43 8.63
C ASN A 185 21.53 4.69 8.03
N CYS A 186 20.52 5.30 8.66
CA CYS A 186 20.01 6.60 8.22
C CYS A 186 21.09 7.70 8.20
N GLU A 187 21.27 8.39 7.07
CA GLU A 187 21.97 9.68 7.00
C GLU A 187 20.97 10.84 7.15
N ASP A 188 21.22 11.75 8.10
CA ASP A 188 20.41 12.96 8.28
C ASP A 188 21.08 14.14 7.58
N ILE A 189 20.42 14.68 6.53
CA ILE A 189 20.90 15.83 5.74
C ILE A 189 21.18 17.08 6.60
N ARG A 190 20.62 17.19 7.82
CA ARG A 190 20.80 18.38 8.69
C ARG A 190 21.92 18.27 9.71
N THR A 191 22.49 17.10 9.97
CA THR A 191 23.57 16.97 10.98
C THR A 191 24.98 17.13 10.42
N ASP A 192 25.13 17.26 9.10
CA ASP A 192 26.41 17.39 8.39
C ASP A 192 26.82 18.84 8.02
N LEU A 193 26.15 19.87 8.55
CA LEU A 193 26.48 21.30 8.34
C LEU A 193 26.90 22.05 9.60
#